data_AF-A0A3D0DG16-F1
#
_entry.id   AF-A0A3D0DG16-F1
#
_cell.length_a   1.000
_cell.length_b   1.000
_cell.length_c   1.000
_cell.angle_alpha   90.00
_cell.angle_beta   90.00
_cell.angle_gamma   90.00
#
_symmetry.space_group_name_H-M   'P 1'
#
loop_
_entity.id
_entity.type
_entity.pdbx_description
1 polymer ?
#
loop_
_entity_poly.entity_id
_entity_poly.type
_entity_poly.pdbx_seq_one_letter_code
_entity_poly.pdbx_strand_id
1 'polypeptide(L)' 'MVQEFVKVCDEIEIVEGKIMTAEIKKRPIAIARYEGKLYAVDNICTHDGGH' A
#
# COMPACT_ATOMS: atom_id res chain seq x y z
N MET A 1 20.12 -8.70 -4.76
CA MET A 1 18.70 -8.87 -4.39
C MET A 1 17.88 -8.24 -5.50
N VAL A 2 17.11 -9.02 -6.25
CA VAL A 2 16.28 -8.48 -7.35
C VAL A 2 14.97 -7.99 -6.74
N GLN A 3 14.61 -6.73 -6.99
CA GLN A 3 13.31 -6.21 -6.64
C GLN A 3 12.31 -6.69 -7.68
N GLU A 4 11.31 -7.46 -7.27
CA GLU A 4 10.23 -7.96 -8.13
C GLU A 4 8.98 -7.11 -7.89
N PHE A 5 8.44 -6.53 -8.96
CA PHE A 5 7.19 -5.77 -8.88
C PHE A 5 5.99 -6.72 -8.85
N VAL A 6 5.03 -6.43 -7.97
CA VAL A 6 3.78 -7.20 -7.84
C VAL A 6 2.63 -6.34 -8.35
N LYS A 7 1.85 -6.86 -9.31
CA LYS A 7 0.60 -6.20 -9.73
C LYS A 7 -0.43 -6.36 -8.62
N VAL A 8 -1.01 -5.25 -8.17
CA VAL A 8 -1.99 -5.21 -7.06
C VAL A 8 -3.38 -4.78 -7.52
N CYS A 9 -3.48 -3.75 -8.36
CA CYS A 9 -4.72 -3.20 -8.89
C CYS A 9 -4.43 -2.31 -10.11
N ASP A 10 -5.48 -1.81 -10.75
CA ASP A 10 -5.36 -0.71 -11.72
C ASP A 10 -5.32 0.64 -10.99
N GLU A 11 -4.53 1.58 -11.53
CA GLU A 11 -4.31 2.89 -10.92
C GLU A 11 -5.63 3.66 -10.66
N ILE A 12 -6.63 3.50 -11.53
CA ILE A 12 -7.92 4.18 -11.41
C ILE A 12 -8.71 3.77 -10.16
N GLU A 13 -8.37 2.62 -9.56
CA GLU A 13 -9.02 2.12 -8.35
C GLU A 13 -8.51 2.84 -7.09
N ILE A 14 -7.36 3.50 -7.17
CA ILE A 14 -6.76 4.27 -6.06
C ILE A 14 -7.27 5.70 -6.13
N VAL A 15 -8.33 5.98 -5.36
CA VAL A 15 -8.94 7.31 -5.30
C VAL A 15 -8.10 8.23 -4.39
N GLU A 16 -7.85 9.45 -4.86
CA GLU A 16 -7.21 10.53 -4.09
C GLU A 16 -7.84 10.70 -2.71
N GLY A 17 -6.99 10.77 -1.66
CA GLY A 17 -7.45 10.93 -0.28
C GLY A 17 -8.09 9.67 0.35
N LYS A 18 -8.13 8.54 -0.36
CA LYS A 18 -8.54 7.24 0.19
C LYS A 18 -7.35 6.29 0.31
N ILE A 19 -7.44 5.37 1.26
CA ILE A 19 -6.48 4.28 1.43
C ILE A 19 -7.06 3.01 0.83
N MET A 20 -6.29 2.37 -0.05
CA MET A 20 -6.50 1.00 -0.46
C MET A 20 -5.52 0.10 0.30
N THR A 21 -5.97 -1.06 0.77
CA THR A 21 -5.08 -2.07 1.37
C THR A 21 -4.93 -3.25 0.42
N ALA A 22 -3.69 -3.65 0.16
CA ALA A 22 -3.36 -4.86 -0.61
C ALA A 22 -2.59 -5.84 0.29
N GLU A 23 -2.89 -7.14 0.22
CA GLU A 23 -2.12 -8.16 0.92
C GLU A 23 -1.07 -8.77 -0.01
N ILE A 24 0.21 -8.59 0.32
CA ILE A 24 1.34 -9.11 -0.46
C ILE A 24 2.13 -10.07 0.43
N LYS A 25 2.11 -11.37 0.12
CA LYS A 25 2.82 -12.40 0.90
C LYS A 25 2.50 -12.33 2.41
N LYS A 26 1.21 -12.16 2.76
CA LYS A 26 0.70 -11.98 4.14
C LYS A 26 1.12 -10.69 4.84
N ARG A 27 1.68 -9.72 4.11
CA ARG A 27 1.96 -8.38 4.61
C ARG A 27 0.89 -7.43 4.08
N PRO A 28 0.12 -6.76 4.95
CA PRO A 28 -0.83 -5.75 4.51
C PRO A 28 -0.05 -4.48 4.15
N ILE A 29 -0.26 -3.97 2.94
CA ILE A 29 0.36 -2.77 2.41
C ILE A 29 -0.73 -1.73 2.17
N ALA A 30 -0.56 -0.54 2.74
CA ALA A 30 -1.43 0.60 2.51
C ALA A 30 -0.92 1.38 1.30
N ILE A 31 -1.82 1.60 0.34
CA ILE A 31 -1.55 2.34 -0.87
C ILE A 31 -2.43 3.60 -0.86
N ALA A 32 -1.80 4.75 -1.05
CA ALA A 32 -2.46 6.05 -1.01
C ALA A 32 -2.10 6.86 -2.24
N ARG A 33 -3.06 7.67 -2.72
CA ARG A 33 -2.78 8.73 -3.67
C ARG A 33 -2.85 10.08 -2.96
N TYR A 34 -1.78 10.86 -3.11
CA TYR A 34 -1.66 12.22 -2.61
C TYR A 34 -1.02 13.12 -3.66
N GLU A 35 -1.70 14.20 -4.04
CA GLU A 35 -1.30 15.15 -5.09
C GLU A 35 -0.93 14.45 -6.42
N GLY A 36 -1.74 13.46 -6.81
CA GLY A 36 -1.53 12.69 -8.05
C GLY A 36 -0.36 11.69 -7.99
N LYS A 37 0.32 11.55 -6.86
CA LYS A 37 1.40 10.57 -6.66
C LYS A 37 0.93 9.39 -5.84
N LEU A 38 1.42 8.20 -6.19
CA LEU A 38 1.15 6.96 -5.46
C LEU A 38 2.24 6.68 -4.44
N TYR A 39 1.82 6.31 -3.24
CA TYR A 39 2.67 5.93 -2.12
C TYR A 39 2.24 4.58 -1.59
N ALA A 40 3.19 3.76 -1.16
CA ALA A 40 2.94 2.47 -0.53
C ALA A 40 3.77 2.34 0.74
N VAL A 41 3.12 1.97 1.84
CA VAL A 41 3.74 1.75 3.16
C VAL A 41 3.18 0.50 3.80
N ASP A 42 3.89 -0.10 4.77
CA ASP A 42 3.30 -1.18 5.58
C ASP A 42 2.03 -0.67 6.28
N ASN A 43 0.93 -1.42 6.17
CA ASN A 43 -0.33 -1.12 6.86
C ASN A 43 -0.31 -1.71 8.29
N ILE A 44 0.80 -1.52 8.98
CA ILE A 44 1.02 -1.96 10.36
C ILE A 44 1.27 -0.70 11.17
N CYS A 45 0.38 -0.43 12.12
CA CYS A 45 0.58 0.67 13.05
C CYS A 45 1.73 0.31 13.99
N THR A 46 2.80 1.11 13.99
CA THR A 46 3.94 0.91 14.88
C THR A 46 3.62 1.15 16.36
N HIS A 47 2.45 1.72 16.66
CA HIS A 47 1.97 1.99 18.01
C HIS A 47 1.05 0.89 18.55
N ASP A 48 0.12 0.39 17.72
CA ASP A 48 -0.97 -0.50 18.17
C ASP A 48 -0.65 -1.99 17.90
N GLY A 49 0.51 -2.43 18.40
CA GLY A 49 0.92 -3.83 18.36
C GLY A 49 1.91 -4.23 17.26
N GLY A 50 2.64 -3.28 16.68
CA GLY A 50 3.80 -3.54 15.81
C GLY A 50 4.97 -4.20 16.56
N HIS A 51 4.84 -5.49 16.88
CA HIS A 51 5.90 -6.35 17.41
C HIS A 51 6.48 -7.25 16.32
#